data_AF-R5KA37-F1
#
_entry.id   AF-R5KA37-F1
#
_cell.length_a   1.000
_cell.length_b   1.000
_cell.length_c   1.000
_cell.angle_alpha   90.00
_cell.angle_beta   90.00
_cell.angle_gamma   90.00
#
_symmetry.space_group_name_H-M   'P 1'
#
loop_
_entity.id
_entity.type
_entity.pdbx_description
1 polymer ?
#
loop_
_entity_poly.entity_id
_entity_poly.type
_entity_poly.pdbx_seq_one_letter_code
_entity_poly.pdbx_strand_id
1 'polypeptide(L)'
;MSTGSNAIAIAPGGIGSSMDSRTRATGSSSIALGGNVQSTKDYSVGIGVSARSTEEYAVAIGTLSSASAKKSIALGYNSNSNGEGSVAIGSEAKADVGSVAIGEKALSSTTGEWNAYNTAVGYRSMHSTTTGVQNTAFGRETLAMNTTGAQNVAVGNYTLPSNTTGTANTVVGPNAMSANQTGSYNSAFGYSALDTNKTGSNNTAIGYKACYGVTGSNKTCIGANSGPVDEQQRSDTSVESIYIGSAGHFKRFDDKWESDTNGILELNKKGDKAIAILNADLVVRGDLITMPRKKSGGRDPRFAGMKTKYIDNAIEFDDGVREWNIFDSDKRLKYVGKENLSGLDKIRQLKVFNYTYKKDKKKTPHVGVIAQDLQKIFPDAVSKGKDGFLRIRMEDMFYAVINAIKELDTRITALEKENQILKEENKNLDARLRALEAKVK
;
A
#
# COMPACT_ATOMS: atom_id res chain seq x y z
N MET A 1 7.88 15.05 68.45
CA MET A 1 6.85 16.08 68.71
C MET A 1 5.61 15.72 67.93
N SER A 2 4.48 15.51 68.62
CA SER A 2 3.16 15.35 68.00
C SER A 2 2.28 16.51 68.45
N THR A 3 1.77 17.32 67.52
CA THR A 3 0.94 18.51 67.85
C THR A 3 -0.38 18.56 67.08
N GLY A 4 -0.56 17.72 66.06
CA GLY A 4 -1.84 17.63 65.34
C GLY A 4 -2.85 16.78 66.10
N SER A 5 -4.15 17.05 65.90
CA SER A 5 -5.23 16.20 66.41
C SER A 5 -5.06 14.78 65.89
N ASN A 6 -5.09 13.75 66.76
CA ASN A 6 -4.88 12.33 66.39
C ASN A 6 -3.52 12.03 65.70
N ALA A 7 -2.50 12.88 65.87
CA ALA A 7 -1.19 12.66 65.27
C ALA A 7 -0.32 11.69 66.09
N ILE A 8 0.47 10.86 65.41
CA ILE A 8 1.38 9.88 66.00
C ILE A 8 2.81 10.22 65.63
N ALA A 9 3.68 10.45 66.62
CA ALA A 9 5.11 10.63 66.41
C ALA A 9 5.90 9.61 67.26
N ILE A 10 6.64 8.73 66.61
CA ILE A 10 7.47 7.72 67.26
C ILE A 10 8.90 7.87 66.74
N ALA A 11 9.82 8.20 67.63
CA ALA A 11 11.25 8.24 67.33
C ALA A 11 11.94 7.05 67.99
N PRO A 12 13.01 6.49 67.37
CA PRO A 12 13.84 5.51 68.04
C PRO A 12 14.48 6.17 69.28
N GLY A 13 14.14 5.66 70.46
CA GLY A 13 14.73 6.03 71.74
C GLY A 13 15.12 4.79 72.50
N GLY A 14 16.43 4.51 72.57
CA GLY A 14 16.97 3.70 73.66
C GLY A 14 16.91 4.51 74.95
N ILE A 15 16.53 3.87 76.04
CA ILE A 15 16.59 4.45 77.39
C ILE A 15 18.06 4.83 77.65
N GLY A 16 18.37 6.13 77.71
CA GLY A 16 19.61 6.61 78.34
C GLY A 16 20.68 7.28 77.48
N SER A 17 20.48 7.60 76.20
CA SER A 17 21.46 8.44 75.47
C SER A 17 20.80 9.56 74.66
N SER A 18 21.11 10.78 75.05
CA SER A 18 20.86 12.05 74.38
C SER A 18 21.25 12.06 72.89
N MET A 19 20.30 11.89 71.96
CA MET A 19 20.43 12.30 70.55
C MET A 19 19.08 12.65 69.89
N ASP A 20 18.81 13.95 69.74
CA ASP A 20 18.56 14.63 68.45
C ASP A 20 17.49 14.10 67.46
N SER A 21 16.54 13.27 67.87
CA SER A 21 15.47 12.82 66.96
C SER A 21 14.39 13.91 66.76
N ARG A 22 14.57 14.72 65.71
CA ARG A 22 13.62 15.79 65.29
C ARG A 22 12.36 15.27 64.60
N THR A 23 11.81 14.16 65.09
CA THR A 23 10.60 13.54 64.53
C THR A 23 9.38 14.40 64.82
N ARG A 24 8.65 14.81 63.78
CA ARG A 24 7.54 15.77 63.83
C ARG A 24 6.31 15.20 63.12
N ALA A 25 5.22 15.04 63.85
CA ALA A 25 3.87 14.82 63.33
C ALA A 25 3.00 16.03 63.72
N THR A 26 2.93 17.06 62.88
CA THR A 26 2.25 18.32 63.23
C THR A 26 0.90 18.51 62.56
N GLY A 27 0.60 17.74 61.52
CA GLY A 27 -0.71 17.77 60.86
C GLY A 27 -1.75 16.91 61.55
N SER A 28 -3.03 17.20 61.37
CA SER A 28 -4.12 16.39 61.90
C SER A 28 -4.10 14.99 61.29
N SER A 29 -4.26 13.94 62.10
CA SER A 29 -4.21 12.53 61.70
C SER A 29 -2.92 12.16 60.94
N SER A 30 -1.80 12.84 61.24
CA SER A 30 -0.50 12.54 60.64
C SER A 30 0.28 11.46 61.40
N ILE A 31 1.17 10.75 60.70
CA ILE A 31 2.01 9.68 61.27
C ILE A 31 3.47 9.98 60.95
N ALA A 32 4.34 10.02 61.96
CA ALA A 32 5.79 10.16 61.79
C ALA A 32 6.52 9.06 62.60
N LEU A 33 7.18 8.12 61.92
CA LEU A 33 7.86 6.98 62.54
C LEU A 33 9.33 6.87 62.08
N GLY A 34 10.28 7.00 62.99
CA GLY A 34 11.73 6.97 62.70
C GLY A 34 12.43 8.25 63.11
N GLY A 35 13.76 8.27 63.07
CA GLY A 35 14.55 9.45 63.44
C GLY A 35 14.43 10.56 62.40
N ASN A 36 14.18 11.81 62.84
CA ASN A 36 14.15 13.01 61.98
C ASN A 36 13.06 13.01 60.88
N VAL A 37 11.95 12.28 61.08
CA VAL A 37 10.81 12.32 60.15
C VAL A 37 10.05 13.64 60.25
N GLN A 38 9.55 14.15 59.12
CA GLN A 38 8.73 15.37 59.06
C GLN A 38 7.41 15.10 58.34
N SER A 39 6.33 14.90 59.10
CA SER A 39 4.95 14.76 58.62
C SER A 39 4.12 15.95 59.10
N THR A 40 4.07 16.99 58.28
CA THR A 40 3.72 18.34 58.77
C THR A 40 2.30 18.80 58.49
N LYS A 41 1.59 18.12 57.58
CA LYS A 41 0.24 18.49 57.10
C LYS A 41 -0.77 17.37 57.34
N ASP A 42 -2.05 17.70 57.18
CA ASP A 42 -3.13 16.79 57.53
C ASP A 42 -3.07 15.50 56.70
N TYR A 43 -3.33 14.38 57.37
CA TYR A 43 -3.31 13.02 56.81
C TYR A 43 -1.97 12.59 56.20
N SER A 44 -0.88 13.31 56.48
CA SER A 44 0.46 12.96 56.00
C SER A 44 1.05 11.77 56.75
N VAL A 45 1.78 10.90 56.04
CA VAL A 45 2.42 9.70 56.60
C VAL A 45 3.90 9.72 56.28
N GLY A 46 4.76 9.65 57.28
CA GLY A 46 6.21 9.65 57.17
C GLY A 46 6.78 8.47 57.96
N ILE A 47 7.52 7.59 57.31
CA ILE A 47 8.09 6.40 57.95
C ILE A 47 9.51 6.18 57.42
N GLY A 48 10.51 6.07 58.29
CA GLY A 48 11.91 5.86 57.92
C GLY A 48 12.80 7.05 58.27
N VAL A 49 14.10 6.83 58.43
CA VAL A 49 15.02 7.88 58.90
C VAL A 49 15.05 9.05 57.90
N SER A 50 14.77 10.26 58.39
CA SER A 50 14.70 11.48 57.58
C SER A 50 13.65 11.45 56.45
N ALA A 51 12.59 10.63 56.57
CA ALA A 51 11.44 10.69 55.66
C ALA A 51 10.68 12.03 55.80
N ARG A 52 10.15 12.57 54.69
CA ARG A 52 9.46 13.87 54.67
C ARG A 52 8.14 13.76 53.91
N SER A 53 7.03 13.96 54.59
CA SER A 53 5.69 14.08 54.00
C SER A 53 5.09 15.43 54.40
N THR A 54 5.39 16.47 53.62
CA THR A 54 5.19 17.86 54.04
C THR A 54 3.89 18.50 53.56
N GLU A 55 3.07 17.76 52.81
CA GLU A 55 1.82 18.23 52.21
C GLU A 55 0.61 17.33 52.55
N GLU A 56 -0.60 17.83 52.31
CA GLU A 56 -1.84 17.11 52.62
C GLU A 56 -1.92 15.77 51.87
N TYR A 57 -2.28 14.71 52.59
CA TYR A 57 -2.35 13.33 52.06
C TYR A 57 -1.02 12.78 51.50
N ALA A 58 0.12 13.44 51.77
CA ALA A 58 1.41 12.98 51.28
C ALA A 58 1.90 11.76 52.07
N VAL A 59 2.47 10.77 51.37
CA VAL A 59 2.99 9.53 51.97
C VAL A 59 4.45 9.37 51.61
N ALA A 60 5.34 9.35 52.61
CA ALA A 60 6.77 9.16 52.44
C ALA A 60 7.24 7.98 53.32
N ILE A 61 7.66 6.89 52.70
CA ILE A 61 8.08 5.66 53.38
C ILE A 61 9.44 5.22 52.85
N GLY A 62 10.47 5.27 53.69
CA GLY A 62 11.84 4.92 53.36
C GLY A 62 12.85 5.91 53.92
N THR A 63 14.09 5.48 54.09
CA THR A 63 15.17 6.38 54.50
C THR A 63 15.37 7.46 53.42
N LEU A 64 15.34 8.73 53.81
CA LEU A 64 15.44 9.90 52.91
C LEU A 64 14.30 10.05 51.89
N SER A 65 13.19 9.30 51.99
CA SER A 65 12.06 9.48 51.07
C SER A 65 11.40 10.85 51.27
N SER A 66 11.02 11.53 50.20
CA SER A 66 10.38 12.84 50.22
C SER A 66 9.11 12.86 49.37
N ALA A 67 7.97 13.14 49.99
CA ALA A 67 6.69 13.43 49.36
C ALA A 67 6.28 14.87 49.74
N SER A 68 6.61 15.84 48.89
CA SER A 68 6.48 17.28 49.21
C SER A 68 5.38 18.01 48.44
N ALA A 69 4.45 17.27 47.83
CA ALA A 69 3.29 17.80 47.13
C ALA A 69 1.99 17.13 47.58
N LYS A 70 0.85 17.78 47.34
CA LYS A 70 -0.46 17.26 47.75
C LYS A 70 -0.72 15.91 47.08
N LYS A 71 -1.22 14.95 47.87
CA LYS A 71 -1.53 13.58 47.42
C LYS A 71 -0.36 12.84 46.77
N SER A 72 0.89 13.24 47.04
CA SER A 72 2.06 12.55 46.48
C SER A 72 2.50 11.34 47.31
N ILE A 73 3.06 10.33 46.66
CA ILE A 73 3.48 9.08 47.30
C ILE A 73 4.94 8.81 46.97
N ALA A 74 5.82 8.75 47.97
CA ALA A 74 7.22 8.38 47.85
C ALA A 74 7.52 7.13 48.70
N LEU A 75 7.90 6.01 48.08
CA LEU A 75 8.19 4.75 48.74
C LEU A 75 9.55 4.20 48.28
N GLY A 76 10.55 4.17 49.14
CA GLY A 76 11.90 3.66 48.85
C GLY A 76 13.02 4.50 49.44
N TYR A 77 14.25 4.00 49.35
CA TYR A 77 15.43 4.78 49.74
C TYR A 77 15.57 5.99 48.81
N ASN A 78 15.62 7.21 49.37
CA ASN A 78 15.82 8.44 48.61
C ASN A 78 14.82 8.64 47.44
N SER A 79 13.61 8.07 47.53
CA SER A 79 12.54 8.29 46.56
C SER A 79 11.96 9.69 46.71
N ASN A 80 11.63 10.38 45.61
CA ASN A 80 11.22 11.79 45.63
C ASN A 80 9.96 12.07 44.79
N SER A 81 8.84 12.37 45.43
CA SER A 81 7.55 12.66 44.78
C SER A 81 7.14 14.11 45.08
N ASN A 82 7.51 15.02 44.19
CA ASN A 82 7.38 16.47 44.39
C ASN A 82 6.30 17.12 43.52
N GLY A 83 5.61 16.36 42.68
CA GLY A 83 4.47 16.83 41.92
C GLY A 83 3.14 16.53 42.60
N GLU A 84 2.13 17.38 42.39
CA GLU A 84 0.77 17.08 42.86
C GLU A 84 0.26 15.77 42.22
N GLY A 85 -0.29 14.88 43.06
CA GLY A 85 -0.79 13.56 42.64
C GLY A 85 0.26 12.60 42.09
N SER A 86 1.55 12.89 42.28
CA SER A 86 2.65 12.08 41.77
C SER A 86 2.91 10.82 42.61
N VAL A 87 3.48 9.78 41.99
CA VAL A 87 3.82 8.52 42.67
C VAL A 87 5.24 8.12 42.31
N ALA A 88 6.14 8.03 43.30
CA ALA A 88 7.51 7.55 43.18
C ALA A 88 7.75 6.32 44.09
N ILE A 89 7.87 5.14 43.51
CA ILE A 89 8.06 3.88 44.23
C ILE A 89 9.33 3.19 43.74
N GLY A 90 10.36 3.10 44.57
CA GLY A 90 11.66 2.50 44.24
C GLY A 90 12.82 3.34 44.77
N SER A 91 13.98 2.71 44.92
CA SER A 91 15.19 3.43 45.34
C SER A 91 15.55 4.51 44.31
N GLU A 92 15.70 5.75 44.76
CA GLU A 92 16.01 6.92 43.92
C GLU A 92 15.00 7.21 42.79
N ALA A 93 13.79 6.62 42.85
CA ALA A 93 12.70 6.96 41.92
C ALA A 93 12.27 8.41 42.14
N LYS A 94 11.99 9.15 41.07
CA LYS A 94 11.51 10.53 41.15
C LYS A 94 10.23 10.73 40.34
N ALA A 95 9.27 11.48 40.86
CA ALA A 95 8.04 11.79 40.14
C ALA A 95 7.66 13.26 40.32
N ASP A 96 7.36 13.90 39.19
CA ASP A 96 6.84 15.26 39.09
C ASP A 96 5.32 15.25 38.85
N VAL A 97 4.70 16.41 38.57
CA VAL A 97 3.24 16.61 38.55
C VAL A 97 2.54 15.55 37.70
N GLY A 98 1.60 14.82 38.32
CA GLY A 98 0.82 13.78 37.65
C GLY A 98 1.63 12.60 37.09
N SER A 99 2.92 12.49 37.42
CA SER A 99 3.81 11.42 36.95
C SER A 99 3.79 10.22 37.89
N VAL A 100 4.03 9.03 37.32
CA VAL A 100 4.15 7.75 38.02
C VAL A 100 5.53 7.17 37.70
N ALA A 101 6.38 6.99 38.71
CA ALA A 101 7.69 6.36 38.64
C ALA A 101 7.70 5.12 39.55
N ILE A 102 7.85 3.93 38.98
CA ILE A 102 7.92 2.67 39.73
C ILE A 102 9.15 1.88 39.28
N GLY A 103 10.11 1.66 40.17
CA GLY A 103 11.37 0.99 39.89
C GLY A 103 12.58 1.79 40.35
N GLU A 104 13.70 1.11 40.61
CA GLU A 104 14.94 1.79 40.97
C GLU A 104 15.36 2.78 39.86
N LYS A 105 15.60 4.03 40.26
CA LYS A 105 16.00 5.15 39.38
C LYS A 105 15.04 5.44 38.22
N ALA A 106 13.76 5.06 38.33
CA ALA A 106 12.75 5.52 37.38
C ALA A 106 12.64 7.06 37.45
N LEU A 107 12.69 7.74 36.30
CA LEU A 107 12.65 9.21 36.18
C LEU A 107 13.72 9.98 36.99
N SER A 108 14.85 9.35 37.36
CA SER A 108 15.79 9.91 38.36
C SER A 108 16.48 11.25 38.00
N SER A 109 16.45 11.68 36.73
CA SER A 109 17.12 12.89 36.25
C SER A 109 16.18 14.04 35.89
N THR A 110 14.93 14.03 36.32
CA THR A 110 13.98 15.08 35.91
C THR A 110 14.50 16.48 36.26
N THR A 111 14.85 17.27 35.23
CA THR A 111 15.31 18.66 35.37
C THR A 111 14.39 19.57 34.57
N GLY A 112 13.48 20.28 35.24
CA GLY A 112 12.66 21.33 34.63
C GLY A 112 11.18 21.22 34.97
N GLU A 113 10.49 22.36 34.97
CA GLU A 113 9.07 22.53 35.35
C GLU A 113 8.08 21.79 34.43
N TRP A 114 8.56 21.23 33.32
CA TRP A 114 7.75 20.59 32.28
C TRP A 114 8.04 19.09 32.15
N ASN A 115 8.29 18.36 33.24
CA ASN A 115 8.46 16.89 33.23
C ASN A 115 7.22 16.17 33.79
N ALA A 116 6.04 16.68 33.43
CA ALA A 116 4.76 16.26 33.95
C ALA A 116 4.13 15.12 33.13
N TYR A 117 3.22 14.39 33.79
CA TYR A 117 2.35 13.37 33.20
C TYR A 117 3.11 12.20 32.54
N ASN A 118 4.28 11.84 33.06
CA ASN A 118 5.04 10.69 32.58
C ASN A 118 4.72 9.44 33.40
N THR A 119 4.60 8.28 32.75
CA THR A 119 4.50 6.98 33.41
C THR A 119 5.76 6.19 33.11
N ALA A 120 6.59 5.90 34.11
CA ALA A 120 7.82 5.13 34.00
C ALA A 120 7.78 3.95 34.98
N VAL A 121 7.77 2.72 34.46
CA VAL A 121 7.70 1.49 35.26
C VAL A 121 8.84 0.56 34.85
N GLY A 122 9.83 0.38 35.71
CA GLY A 122 10.96 -0.53 35.53
C GLY A 122 12.30 0.06 35.96
N TYR A 123 13.31 -0.79 36.06
CA TYR A 123 14.68 -0.38 36.41
C TYR A 123 15.22 0.63 35.40
N ARG A 124 15.58 1.83 35.88
CA ARG A 124 16.15 2.93 35.08
C ARG A 124 15.30 3.36 33.87
N SER A 125 13.98 3.14 33.93
CA SER A 125 13.04 3.64 32.92
C SER A 125 13.00 5.17 32.96
N MET A 126 13.19 5.81 31.79
CA MET A 126 13.24 7.29 31.65
C MET A 126 14.25 8.00 32.59
N HIS A 127 15.33 7.33 32.99
CA HIS A 127 16.18 7.83 34.07
C HIS A 127 17.07 9.04 33.71
N SER A 128 17.22 9.35 32.42
CA SER A 128 17.93 10.53 31.88
C SER A 128 17.00 11.50 31.13
N THR A 129 15.69 11.50 31.43
CA THR A 129 14.73 12.44 30.83
C THR A 129 14.83 13.85 31.43
N THR A 130 14.94 14.88 30.57
CA THR A 130 15.07 16.29 31.02
C THR A 130 13.72 17.01 31.05
N THR A 131 13.07 17.23 29.89
CA THR A 131 11.84 18.06 29.75
C THR A 131 10.75 17.38 28.90
N GLY A 132 10.83 16.08 28.68
CA GLY A 132 9.79 15.33 27.96
C GLY A 132 8.51 15.20 28.78
N VAL A 133 7.34 15.44 28.17
CA VAL A 133 6.02 15.29 28.80
C VAL A 133 5.23 14.14 28.18
N GLN A 134 4.27 13.60 28.94
CA GLN A 134 3.25 12.66 28.44
C GLN A 134 3.83 11.37 27.82
N ASN A 135 4.98 10.91 28.30
CA ASN A 135 5.56 9.64 27.86
C ASN A 135 5.09 8.49 28.75
N THR A 136 4.87 7.33 28.15
CA THR A 136 4.61 6.07 28.86
C THR A 136 5.77 5.13 28.57
N ALA A 137 6.44 4.62 29.60
CA ALA A 137 7.60 3.75 29.52
C ALA A 137 7.43 2.58 30.48
N PHE A 138 7.39 1.35 29.97
CA PHE A 138 7.26 0.13 30.76
C PHE A 138 8.35 -0.86 30.36
N GLY A 139 9.26 -1.16 31.29
CA GLY A 139 10.37 -2.08 31.10
C GLY A 139 11.69 -1.56 31.67
N ARG A 140 12.72 -2.40 31.57
CA ARG A 140 14.07 -2.02 31.97
C ARG A 140 14.72 -1.15 30.89
N GLU A 141 15.26 0.00 31.31
CA GLU A 141 16.00 0.96 30.47
C GLU A 141 15.22 1.44 29.23
N THR A 142 13.89 1.50 29.34
CA THR A 142 12.97 2.02 28.33
C THR A 142 13.03 3.56 28.32
N LEU A 143 13.07 4.19 27.14
CA LEU A 143 13.14 5.65 26.98
C LEU A 143 14.28 6.32 27.80
N ALA A 144 15.37 5.60 28.04
CA ALA A 144 16.39 5.95 29.01
C ALA A 144 16.99 7.36 28.82
N MET A 145 17.24 7.80 27.58
CA MET A 145 17.89 9.08 27.25
C MET A 145 16.96 10.12 26.60
N ASN A 146 15.64 10.01 26.80
CA ASN A 146 14.65 10.93 26.23
C ASN A 146 14.76 12.37 26.76
N THR A 147 15.50 13.25 26.08
CA THR A 147 15.74 14.62 26.54
C THR A 147 14.48 15.48 26.46
N THR A 148 13.97 15.76 25.27
CA THR A 148 12.80 16.64 25.06
C THR A 148 11.62 15.96 24.37
N GLY A 149 11.76 14.69 23.96
CA GLY A 149 10.70 13.95 23.28
C GLY A 149 9.45 13.81 24.15
N ALA A 150 8.28 14.03 23.54
CA ALA A 150 6.99 14.00 24.19
C ALA A 150 6.06 12.98 23.52
N GLN A 151 5.06 12.52 24.27
CA GLN A 151 3.97 11.67 23.76
C GLN A 151 4.44 10.32 23.20
N ASN A 152 5.54 9.77 23.70
CA ASN A 152 6.02 8.45 23.28
C ASN A 152 5.46 7.34 24.17
N VAL A 153 5.11 6.19 23.56
CA VAL A 153 4.70 4.97 24.27
C VAL A 153 5.77 3.89 24.07
N ALA A 154 6.64 3.77 25.05
CA ALA A 154 7.66 2.75 25.38
C ALA A 154 7.16 1.46 26.05
N VAL A 155 7.13 0.28 25.43
CA VAL A 155 6.88 -0.97 26.17
C VAL A 155 7.85 -2.09 25.78
N GLY A 156 8.68 -2.54 26.71
CA GLY A 156 9.66 -3.60 26.52
C GLY A 156 11.02 -3.28 27.14
N ASN A 157 11.91 -4.29 27.19
CA ASN A 157 13.27 -4.08 27.66
C ASN A 157 14.12 -3.40 26.56
N TYR A 158 14.86 -2.35 26.93
CA TYR A 158 15.72 -1.59 26.02
C TYR A 158 14.99 -1.02 24.79
N THR A 159 13.72 -0.63 24.96
CA THR A 159 12.91 -0.02 23.90
C THR A 159 13.09 1.50 23.90
N LEU A 160 13.38 2.09 22.72
CA LEU A 160 13.66 3.53 22.56
C LEU A 160 14.70 4.13 23.56
N PRO A 161 15.80 3.44 23.92
CA PRO A 161 16.71 3.91 24.96
C PRO A 161 17.47 5.18 24.57
N SER A 162 17.62 5.45 23.27
CA SER A 162 18.44 6.55 22.73
C SER A 162 17.64 7.72 22.16
N ASN A 163 16.30 7.70 22.28
CA ASN A 163 15.46 8.79 21.78
C ASN A 163 15.89 10.09 22.46
N THR A 164 16.15 11.17 21.75
CA THR A 164 16.49 12.47 22.34
C THR A 164 15.31 13.44 22.19
N THR A 165 14.93 13.74 20.95
CA THR A 165 13.88 14.72 20.64
C THR A 165 12.67 14.15 19.91
N GLY A 166 12.70 12.86 19.52
CA GLY A 166 11.61 12.20 18.81
C GLY A 166 10.29 12.23 19.60
N THR A 167 9.18 12.51 18.91
CA THR A 167 7.84 12.67 19.50
C THR A 167 6.84 11.70 18.90
N ALA A 168 5.77 11.41 19.65
CA ALA A 168 4.61 10.65 19.17
C ALA A 168 4.95 9.27 18.58
N ASN A 169 5.98 8.59 19.10
CA ASN A 169 6.29 7.22 18.70
C ASN A 169 5.54 6.20 19.58
N THR A 170 4.97 5.16 18.98
CA THR A 170 4.36 4.03 19.70
C THR A 170 5.18 2.77 19.44
N VAL A 171 5.87 2.27 20.47
CA VAL A 171 6.86 1.21 20.33
C VAL A 171 6.66 0.13 21.39
N VAL A 172 6.41 -1.09 20.94
CA VAL A 172 6.15 -2.26 21.79
C VAL A 172 7.01 -3.42 21.33
N GLY A 173 7.97 -3.83 22.16
CA GLY A 173 8.86 -4.95 21.88
C GLY A 173 10.28 -4.71 22.41
N PRO A 174 10.97 -5.77 22.88
CA PRO A 174 12.36 -5.61 23.33
C PRO A 174 13.27 -5.14 22.19
N ASN A 175 14.19 -4.22 22.50
CA ASN A 175 15.13 -3.61 21.53
C ASN A 175 14.48 -2.95 20.32
N ALA A 176 13.17 -2.69 20.31
CA ALA A 176 12.53 -1.99 19.20
C ALA A 176 12.96 -0.51 19.19
N MET A 177 13.26 0.00 17.99
CA MET A 177 13.77 1.36 17.76
C MET A 177 14.96 1.75 18.67
N SER A 178 15.92 0.84 18.89
CA SER A 178 16.98 1.09 19.87
C SER A 178 17.90 2.26 19.49
N ALA A 179 18.07 2.50 18.18
CA ALA A 179 18.93 3.55 17.64
C ALA A 179 18.21 4.89 17.37
N ASN A 180 16.91 5.01 17.63
CA ASN A 180 16.17 6.25 17.33
C ASN A 180 16.69 7.40 18.17
N GLN A 181 16.98 8.53 17.52
CA GLN A 181 17.44 9.76 18.15
C GLN A 181 16.38 10.85 17.99
N THR A 182 15.97 11.13 16.75
CA THR A 182 15.07 12.27 16.45
C THR A 182 13.82 11.88 15.66
N GLY A 183 13.71 10.63 15.20
CA GLY A 183 12.57 10.15 14.44
C GLY A 183 11.26 10.26 15.22
N SER A 184 10.21 10.74 14.56
CA SER A 184 8.89 10.98 15.16
C SER A 184 7.79 10.24 14.41
N TYR A 185 6.63 10.07 15.05
CA TYR A 185 5.43 9.45 14.45
C TYR A 185 5.66 8.02 13.94
N ASN A 186 6.56 7.26 14.57
CA ASN A 186 6.81 5.87 14.22
C ASN A 186 5.97 4.92 15.06
N SER A 187 5.51 3.84 14.46
CA SER A 187 4.76 2.76 15.10
C SER A 187 5.54 1.46 14.94
N ALA A 188 6.17 0.94 16.00
CA ALA A 188 6.96 -0.29 15.93
C ALA A 188 6.48 -1.35 16.94
N PHE A 189 6.05 -2.52 16.46
CA PHE A 189 5.51 -3.61 17.24
C PHE A 189 6.27 -4.90 16.95
N GLY A 190 7.15 -5.33 17.86
CA GLY A 190 7.93 -6.56 17.72
C GLY A 190 9.37 -6.42 18.21
N TYR A 191 10.03 -7.56 18.48
CA TYR A 191 11.44 -7.57 18.89
C TYR A 191 12.33 -6.97 17.78
N SER A 192 13.15 -5.97 18.12
CA SER A 192 14.04 -5.27 17.18
C SER A 192 13.35 -4.73 15.91
N ALA A 193 12.07 -4.35 15.99
CA ALA A 193 11.41 -3.62 14.91
C ALA A 193 12.00 -2.21 14.77
N LEU A 194 12.28 -1.76 13.55
CA LEU A 194 12.91 -0.45 13.24
C LEU A 194 14.22 -0.17 14.00
N ASP A 195 14.98 -1.22 14.33
CA ASP A 195 16.11 -1.13 15.26
C ASP A 195 17.16 -0.09 14.85
N THR A 196 17.51 -0.03 13.56
CA THR A 196 18.52 0.91 13.04
C THR A 196 17.99 2.30 12.72
N ASN A 197 16.69 2.56 12.89
CA ASN A 197 16.10 3.84 12.53
C ASN A 197 16.61 4.94 13.45
N LYS A 198 17.46 5.84 12.96
CA LYS A 198 18.04 6.95 13.75
C LYS A 198 17.21 8.23 13.71
N THR A 199 16.72 8.60 12.53
CA THR A 199 16.08 9.91 12.28
C THR A 199 14.81 9.81 11.44
N GLY A 200 14.53 8.63 10.86
CA GLY A 200 13.36 8.38 10.04
C GLY A 200 12.06 8.53 10.81
N SER A 201 11.06 9.14 10.15
CA SER A 201 9.75 9.43 10.71
C SER A 201 8.63 8.78 9.89
N ASN A 202 7.43 8.70 10.47
CA ASN A 202 6.24 8.11 9.84
C ASN A 202 6.43 6.66 9.37
N ASN A 203 7.24 5.88 10.07
CA ASN A 203 7.43 4.47 9.75
C ASN A 203 6.46 3.60 10.58
N THR A 204 5.91 2.56 9.96
CA THR A 204 5.14 1.51 10.64
C THR A 204 5.88 0.19 10.47
N ALA A 205 6.18 -0.51 11.56
CA ALA A 205 6.84 -1.80 11.54
C ALA A 205 6.16 -2.77 12.50
N ILE A 206 5.62 -3.86 12.00
CA ILE A 206 4.85 -4.84 12.78
C ILE A 206 5.43 -6.22 12.50
N GLY A 207 6.13 -6.81 13.48
CA GLY A 207 6.74 -8.14 13.40
C GLY A 207 8.14 -8.19 14.00
N TYR A 208 8.64 -9.39 14.30
CA TYR A 208 10.03 -9.63 14.68
C TYR A 208 10.97 -9.06 13.61
N LYS A 209 11.85 -8.11 13.95
CA LYS A 209 12.79 -7.46 13.02
C LYS A 209 12.15 -6.85 11.76
N ALA A 210 10.89 -6.41 11.83
CA ALA A 210 10.27 -5.66 10.75
C ALA A 210 11.00 -4.31 10.54
N CYS A 211 11.25 -3.93 9.29
CA CYS A 211 11.99 -2.72 8.91
C CYS A 211 13.36 -2.61 9.63
N TYR A 212 14.03 -3.74 9.90
CA TYR A 212 15.23 -3.75 10.75
C TYR A 212 16.32 -2.78 10.28
N GLY A 213 16.57 -2.71 8.96
CA GLY A 213 17.60 -1.86 8.34
C GLY A 213 17.09 -0.52 7.80
N VAL A 214 15.89 -0.09 8.19
CA VAL A 214 15.32 1.20 7.76
C VAL A 214 15.94 2.35 8.53
N THR A 215 16.44 3.35 7.79
CA THR A 215 17.01 4.60 8.33
C THR A 215 16.25 5.84 7.85
N GLY A 216 15.49 5.73 6.76
CA GLY A 216 14.66 6.76 6.15
C GLY A 216 13.22 6.80 6.67
N SER A 217 12.38 7.60 6.00
CA SER A 217 10.99 7.88 6.44
C SER A 217 9.94 7.24 5.53
N ASN A 218 8.69 7.18 6.01
CA ASN A 218 7.50 6.73 5.26
C ASN A 218 7.57 5.26 4.79
N LYS A 219 8.08 4.36 5.62
CA LYS A 219 8.14 2.92 5.35
C LYS A 219 7.10 2.17 6.17
N THR A 220 6.37 1.27 5.54
CA THR A 220 5.45 0.36 6.24
C THR A 220 5.94 -1.07 6.05
N CYS A 221 6.29 -1.76 7.12
CA CYS A 221 6.73 -3.15 7.15
C CYS A 221 5.78 -3.97 8.01
N ILE A 222 5.15 -5.00 7.46
CA ILE A 222 4.24 -5.88 8.20
C ILE A 222 4.67 -7.32 7.95
N GLY A 223 5.11 -8.03 8.98
CA GLY A 223 5.62 -9.40 8.93
C GLY A 223 7.03 -9.56 9.51
N ALA A 224 7.40 -10.78 9.88
CA ALA A 224 8.69 -11.05 10.51
C ALA A 224 9.87 -10.92 9.52
N ASN A 225 10.84 -10.08 9.83
CA ASN A 225 11.96 -9.70 8.97
C ASN A 225 11.49 -9.03 7.65
N SER A 226 10.33 -8.37 7.67
CA SER A 226 9.81 -7.61 6.52
C SER A 226 10.66 -6.37 6.24
N GLY A 227 10.75 -6.01 4.96
CA GLY A 227 11.37 -4.77 4.50
C GLY A 227 12.90 -4.76 4.49
N PRO A 228 13.51 -3.58 4.33
CA PRO A 228 14.93 -3.47 4.10
C PRO A 228 15.79 -3.93 5.28
N VAL A 229 16.89 -4.61 4.97
CA VAL A 229 17.93 -5.04 5.92
C VAL A 229 19.21 -4.21 5.82
N ASP A 230 19.37 -3.40 4.76
CA ASP A 230 20.52 -2.50 4.56
C ASP A 230 20.17 -1.22 3.76
N GLU A 231 21.12 -0.28 3.70
CA GLU A 231 21.00 1.01 3.00
C GLU A 231 20.87 0.87 1.47
N GLN A 232 21.43 -0.20 0.87
CA GLN A 232 21.40 -0.40 -0.59
C GLN A 232 19.98 -0.69 -1.09
N GLN A 233 19.11 -1.19 -0.20
CA GLN A 233 17.69 -1.41 -0.45
C GLN A 233 16.83 -0.14 -0.36
N ARG A 234 17.42 1.05 -0.56
CA ARG A 234 16.76 2.37 -0.51
C ARG A 234 16.07 2.66 0.84
N SER A 235 16.61 2.07 1.90
CA SER A 235 16.04 2.14 3.23
C SER A 235 16.14 3.54 3.84
N ASP A 236 17.03 4.38 3.30
CA ASP A 236 17.34 5.76 3.70
C ASP A 236 16.52 6.83 2.95
N THR A 237 15.75 6.44 1.95
CA THR A 237 15.03 7.38 1.10
C THR A 237 13.75 7.92 1.75
N SER A 238 13.22 9.04 1.24
CA SER A 238 11.90 9.57 1.61
C SER A 238 10.72 9.00 0.80
N VAL A 239 10.99 8.01 -0.06
CA VAL A 239 9.98 7.36 -0.91
C VAL A 239 9.04 6.54 -0.04
N GLU A 240 7.73 6.63 -0.31
CA GLU A 240 6.75 5.79 0.36
C GLU A 240 6.85 4.35 -0.14
N SER A 241 7.06 3.42 0.78
CA SER A 241 7.20 2.00 0.45
C SER A 241 6.51 1.14 1.50
N ILE A 242 5.73 0.18 1.02
CA ILE A 242 5.01 -0.79 1.85
C ILE A 242 5.57 -2.19 1.54
N TYR A 243 6.02 -2.89 2.58
CA TYR A 243 6.59 -4.24 2.58
C TYR A 243 5.68 -5.14 3.44
N ILE A 244 5.16 -6.21 2.86
CA ILE A 244 4.25 -7.12 3.57
C ILE A 244 4.73 -8.57 3.41
N GLY A 245 4.89 -9.26 4.53
CA GLY A 245 5.22 -10.68 4.68
C GLY A 245 6.55 -10.94 5.41
N SER A 246 7.01 -12.19 5.46
CA SER A 246 8.32 -12.54 6.04
C SER A 246 9.48 -12.33 5.05
N ALA A 247 10.70 -12.03 5.52
CA ALA A 247 11.89 -11.76 4.67
C ALA A 247 11.85 -12.33 3.24
N GLY A 248 11.52 -11.48 2.27
CA GLY A 248 11.80 -11.72 0.85
C GLY A 248 13.14 -11.08 0.51
N HIS A 249 14.15 -11.88 0.20
CA HIS A 249 15.48 -11.38 -0.12
C HIS A 249 15.47 -10.54 -1.42
N PHE A 250 15.76 -9.24 -1.32
CA PHE A 250 16.01 -8.39 -2.48
C PHE A 250 17.38 -8.73 -3.08
N LYS A 251 17.42 -9.15 -4.36
CA LYS A 251 18.65 -9.17 -5.16
C LYS A 251 18.40 -8.59 -6.55
N ARG A 252 19.25 -7.65 -6.98
CA ARG A 252 19.63 -7.37 -8.38
C ARG A 252 21.07 -6.82 -8.35
N PHE A 253 21.99 -7.12 -9.28
CA PHE A 253 21.88 -7.34 -10.72
C PHE A 253 22.69 -8.55 -11.26
N ASP A 254 23.23 -9.42 -10.41
CA ASP A 254 24.21 -10.45 -10.80
C ASP A 254 23.88 -11.89 -10.34
N ASP A 255 22.60 -12.18 -10.06
CA ASP A 255 22.02 -13.52 -9.86
C ASP A 255 22.76 -14.43 -8.85
N LYS A 256 22.19 -14.49 -7.64
CA LYS A 256 21.71 -15.74 -6.98
C LYS A 256 21.30 -15.40 -5.55
N TRP A 257 20.01 -15.45 -5.22
CA TRP A 257 19.36 -16.57 -4.52
C TRP A 257 17.84 -16.41 -4.54
N GLU A 258 17.17 -17.55 -4.36
CA GLU A 258 15.74 -17.81 -4.54
C GLU A 258 14.87 -17.00 -3.57
N SER A 259 13.77 -16.50 -4.11
CA SER A 259 12.83 -15.64 -3.41
C SER A 259 11.63 -16.43 -2.92
N ASP A 260 11.62 -16.82 -1.66
CA ASP A 260 10.34 -16.98 -0.95
C ASP A 260 9.79 -15.55 -0.78
N THR A 261 8.96 -15.15 -1.74
CA THR A 261 8.77 -13.76 -2.16
C THR A 261 7.72 -13.08 -1.29
N ASN A 262 7.93 -11.81 -0.91
CA ASN A 262 6.92 -11.00 -0.23
C ASN A 262 6.86 -9.60 -0.83
N GLY A 263 5.64 -9.08 -0.92
CA GLY A 263 5.26 -8.04 -1.88
C GLY A 263 5.68 -6.62 -1.51
N ILE A 264 5.90 -5.80 -2.54
CA ILE A 264 6.29 -4.40 -2.43
C ILE A 264 5.28 -3.54 -3.19
N LEU A 265 4.78 -2.51 -2.51
CA LEU A 265 4.03 -1.41 -3.11
C LEU A 265 4.83 -0.11 -2.91
N GLU A 266 5.39 0.42 -3.99
CA GLU A 266 6.04 1.73 -4.01
C GLU A 266 5.06 2.79 -4.56
N LEU A 267 4.79 3.85 -3.79
CA LEU A 267 3.99 4.99 -4.20
C LEU A 267 4.92 6.20 -4.37
N ASN A 268 4.95 6.81 -5.56
CA ASN A 268 5.75 8.02 -5.79
C ASN A 268 4.91 9.29 -5.53
N LYS A 269 5.58 10.39 -5.14
CA LYS A 269 4.97 11.71 -4.85
C LYS A 269 4.26 12.37 -6.05
N LYS A 270 4.32 11.80 -7.26
CA LYS A 270 3.75 12.34 -8.51
C LYS A 270 2.52 11.57 -9.00
N GLY A 271 1.81 10.84 -8.13
CA GLY A 271 0.45 10.36 -8.39
C GLY A 271 0.27 9.26 -9.44
N ASP A 272 1.23 8.99 -10.32
CA ASP A 272 0.90 8.27 -11.57
C ASP A 272 1.44 6.85 -11.73
N LYS A 273 2.23 6.27 -10.81
CA LYS A 273 2.71 4.87 -10.98
C LYS A 273 2.90 4.15 -9.64
N ALA A 274 1.96 3.27 -9.32
CA ALA A 274 2.15 2.20 -8.35
C ALA A 274 2.70 0.96 -9.08
N ILE A 275 3.90 0.50 -8.72
CA ILE A 275 4.32 -0.87 -9.06
C ILE A 275 3.99 -1.72 -7.84
N ALA A 276 2.98 -2.56 -7.98
CA ALA A 276 2.64 -3.61 -7.03
C ALA A 276 3.24 -4.92 -7.53
N ILE A 277 4.24 -5.44 -6.84
CA ILE A 277 4.63 -6.85 -6.96
C ILE A 277 4.11 -7.51 -5.69
N LEU A 278 2.95 -8.14 -5.72
CA LEU A 278 2.36 -8.83 -4.58
C LEU A 278 2.39 -10.34 -4.87
N ASN A 279 3.06 -11.09 -3.99
CA ASN A 279 3.04 -12.55 -4.00
C ASN A 279 2.86 -13.09 -2.57
N ALA A 280 1.98 -12.43 -1.82
CA ALA A 280 1.42 -12.94 -0.56
C ALA A 280 -0.06 -13.21 -0.82
N ASP A 281 -0.67 -14.16 -0.11
CA ASP A 281 -2.11 -14.50 -0.14
C ASP A 281 -3.02 -13.35 0.35
N LEU A 282 -2.84 -12.15 -0.19
CA LEU A 282 -3.79 -11.07 -0.14
C LEU A 282 -4.77 -11.29 -1.29
N VAL A 283 -5.98 -11.76 -0.98
CA VAL A 283 -7.10 -11.75 -1.91
C VAL A 283 -7.45 -10.29 -2.20
N VAL A 284 -6.72 -9.67 -3.14
CA VAL A 284 -7.20 -8.48 -3.83
C VAL A 284 -8.30 -8.99 -4.75
N ARG A 285 -9.57 -8.76 -4.40
CA ARG A 285 -10.66 -8.93 -5.38
C ARG A 285 -10.59 -7.79 -6.39
N GLY A 286 -9.69 -7.93 -7.36
CA GLY A 286 -9.41 -6.97 -8.44
C GLY A 286 -8.11 -7.33 -9.18
N ASP A 287 -7.99 -6.94 -10.45
CA ASP A 287 -6.89 -7.35 -11.32
C ASP A 287 -5.55 -6.72 -10.92
N LEU A 288 -4.55 -7.57 -10.68
CA LEU A 288 -3.16 -7.21 -10.38
C LEU A 288 -2.26 -7.70 -11.53
N ILE A 289 -1.58 -6.78 -12.22
CA ILE A 289 -0.70 -7.11 -13.36
C ILE A 289 0.77 -6.87 -13.03
N THR A 290 1.57 -7.94 -13.00
CA THR A 290 3.04 -7.83 -13.08
C THR A 290 3.50 -8.20 -14.50
N MET A 291 4.21 -7.31 -15.20
CA MET A 291 4.89 -7.68 -16.45
C MET A 291 6.18 -8.46 -16.14
N PRO A 292 6.34 -9.72 -16.58
CA PRO A 292 7.61 -10.42 -16.42
C PRO A 292 8.65 -9.87 -17.40
N ARG A 293 9.74 -9.32 -16.87
CA ARG A 293 10.91 -8.88 -17.64
C ARG A 293 11.80 -10.11 -17.90
N LYS A 294 12.31 -10.29 -19.13
CA LYS A 294 13.23 -11.39 -19.44
C LYS A 294 14.52 -11.26 -18.61
N LYS A 295 15.05 -12.39 -18.13
CA LYS A 295 16.32 -12.51 -17.36
C LYS A 295 17.50 -11.76 -18.00
N SER A 296 17.52 -11.59 -19.32
CA SER A 296 18.65 -11.02 -20.07
C SER A 296 18.50 -9.53 -20.41
N GLY A 297 17.62 -8.78 -19.73
CA GLY A 297 17.41 -7.36 -20.05
C GLY A 297 16.73 -7.17 -21.40
N GLY A 298 15.43 -7.46 -21.45
CA GLY A 298 14.57 -7.21 -22.60
C GLY A 298 13.10 -7.47 -22.26
N ARG A 299 12.16 -6.93 -23.05
CA ARG A 299 10.76 -7.36 -22.97
C ARG A 299 10.69 -8.83 -23.43
N ASP A 300 9.95 -9.68 -22.72
CA ASP A 300 9.68 -11.05 -23.17
C ASP A 300 9.01 -10.97 -24.57
N PRO A 301 9.54 -11.65 -25.61
CA PRO A 301 9.03 -11.60 -26.97
C PRO A 301 7.55 -11.94 -27.10
N ARG A 302 7.00 -12.74 -26.18
CA ARG A 302 5.56 -13.06 -26.13
C ARG A 302 4.70 -11.82 -25.88
N PHE A 303 5.25 -10.80 -25.24
CA PHE A 303 4.55 -9.57 -24.83
C PHE A 303 5.16 -8.31 -25.48
N ALA A 304 6.14 -8.46 -26.37
CA ALA A 304 6.85 -7.35 -27.01
C ALA A 304 5.96 -6.51 -27.97
N GLY A 305 4.82 -7.06 -28.38
CA GLY A 305 3.82 -6.40 -29.23
C GLY A 305 2.68 -5.71 -28.49
N MET A 306 2.53 -5.92 -27.17
CA MET A 306 1.43 -5.33 -26.41
C MET A 306 1.65 -3.82 -26.25
N LYS A 307 0.77 -3.01 -26.85
CA LYS A 307 0.69 -1.57 -26.61
C LYS A 307 -0.34 -1.32 -25.52
N THR A 308 0.07 -0.72 -24.42
CA THR A 308 -0.84 -0.29 -23.35
C THR A 308 -1.61 0.94 -23.81
N LYS A 309 -2.94 0.83 -23.94
CA LYS A 309 -3.83 1.98 -24.10
C LYS A 309 -4.35 2.36 -22.71
N TYR A 310 -4.15 3.63 -22.33
CA TYR A 310 -4.69 4.15 -21.07
C TYR A 310 -6.11 4.62 -21.33
N ILE A 311 -7.08 3.98 -20.67
CA ILE A 311 -8.44 4.50 -20.50
C ILE A 311 -8.69 4.65 -19.00
N ASP A 312 -9.54 5.60 -18.62
CA ASP A 312 -9.57 6.26 -17.31
C ASP A 312 -9.55 5.37 -16.06
N ASN A 313 -9.80 4.06 -16.15
CA ASN A 313 -9.67 3.12 -15.03
C ASN A 313 -9.22 1.68 -15.43
N ALA A 314 -8.65 1.46 -16.62
CA ALA A 314 -8.20 0.12 -17.05
C ALA A 314 -7.02 0.17 -18.04
N ILE A 315 -6.14 -0.84 -17.94
CA ILE A 315 -5.12 -1.14 -18.95
C ILE A 315 -5.60 -2.36 -19.73
N GLU A 316 -6.15 -2.14 -20.92
CA GLU A 316 -6.40 -3.25 -21.87
C GLU A 316 -5.09 -3.62 -22.58
N PHE A 317 -4.77 -4.91 -22.59
CA PHE A 317 -3.76 -5.45 -23.48
C PHE A 317 -4.40 -5.67 -24.83
N ASP A 318 -4.05 -4.80 -25.79
CA ASP A 318 -4.24 -5.08 -27.21
C ASP A 318 -3.58 -6.43 -27.50
N ASP A 319 -4.40 -7.45 -27.78
CA ASP A 319 -3.99 -8.83 -28.01
C ASP A 319 -3.22 -8.97 -29.32
N GLY A 320 -2.98 -7.86 -30.03
CA GLY A 320 -2.02 -7.81 -31.12
C GLY A 320 -2.37 -8.82 -32.19
N VAL A 321 -3.66 -9.09 -32.39
CA VAL A 321 -4.12 -9.72 -33.61
C VAL A 321 -3.66 -8.77 -34.72
N ARG A 322 -2.55 -9.15 -35.36
CA ARG A 322 -2.18 -8.60 -36.66
C ARG A 322 -3.26 -9.08 -37.61
N GLU A 323 -4.37 -8.36 -37.61
CA GLU A 323 -5.41 -8.52 -38.61
C GLU A 323 -4.86 -7.98 -39.91
N TRP A 324 -4.07 -8.82 -40.58
CA TRP A 324 -3.69 -8.60 -41.96
C TRP A 324 -4.98 -8.48 -42.76
N ASN A 325 -5.32 -7.25 -43.14
CA ASN A 325 -6.40 -6.86 -44.04
C ASN A 325 -7.78 -6.55 -43.42
N ILE A 326 -7.87 -5.96 -42.23
CA ILE A 326 -9.08 -5.16 -41.90
C ILE A 326 -8.86 -3.73 -42.37
N PHE A 327 -9.61 -3.32 -43.39
CA PHE A 327 -9.66 -1.95 -43.87
C PHE A 327 -10.86 -1.27 -43.23
N ASP A 328 -10.62 -0.26 -42.40
CA ASP A 328 -11.71 0.58 -41.87
C ASP A 328 -12.47 1.23 -43.04
N SER A 329 -13.78 0.96 -43.09
CA SER A 329 -14.64 1.29 -44.24
C SER A 329 -15.80 2.22 -43.86
N ASP A 330 -15.74 2.83 -42.67
CA ASP A 330 -16.74 3.74 -42.09
C ASP A 330 -16.99 4.97 -42.99
N LYS A 331 -18.25 5.42 -43.08
CA LYS A 331 -18.66 6.60 -43.88
C LYS A 331 -17.91 7.88 -43.48
N ARG A 332 -17.57 8.05 -42.20
CA ARG A 332 -16.82 9.20 -41.68
C ARG A 332 -15.40 9.31 -42.25
N LEU A 333 -14.86 8.20 -42.77
CA LEU A 333 -13.53 8.11 -43.34
C LEU A 333 -13.52 8.35 -44.86
N LYS A 334 -14.67 8.65 -45.49
CA LYS A 334 -14.82 8.68 -46.95
C LYS A 334 -15.59 9.91 -47.44
N TYR A 335 -15.12 10.49 -48.54
CA TYR A 335 -15.91 11.41 -49.36
C TYR A 335 -16.82 10.59 -50.27
N VAL A 336 -18.13 10.59 -50.00
CA VAL A 336 -19.12 9.77 -50.73
C VAL A 336 -19.66 10.53 -51.94
N GLY A 337 -19.37 10.01 -53.14
CA GLY A 337 -19.89 10.53 -54.42
C GLY A 337 -21.24 9.91 -54.85
N LYS A 338 -21.58 10.00 -56.14
CA LYS A 338 -22.79 9.36 -56.72
C LYS A 338 -22.65 7.84 -56.72
N GLU A 339 -23.77 7.14 -56.54
CA GLU A 339 -23.82 5.67 -56.61
C GLU A 339 -23.44 5.17 -58.01
N ASN A 340 -22.68 4.07 -58.07
CA ASN A 340 -22.34 3.41 -59.32
C ASN A 340 -23.39 2.33 -59.62
N LEU A 341 -24.13 2.51 -60.71
CA LEU A 341 -25.22 1.62 -61.12
C LEU A 341 -24.82 0.62 -62.22
N SER A 342 -23.58 0.69 -62.72
CA SER A 342 -23.13 -0.23 -63.77
C SER A 342 -22.93 -1.64 -63.19
N GLY A 343 -23.45 -2.66 -63.88
CA GLY A 343 -23.47 -4.04 -63.41
C GLY A 343 -23.44 -5.05 -64.56
N LEU A 344 -24.59 -5.64 -64.88
CA LEU A 344 -24.69 -6.79 -65.78
C LEU A 344 -24.14 -6.51 -67.19
N ASP A 345 -24.36 -5.32 -67.73
CA ASP A 345 -23.88 -4.92 -69.06
C ASP A 345 -22.35 -4.93 -69.19
N LYS A 346 -21.63 -4.59 -68.11
CA LYS A 346 -20.15 -4.66 -68.09
C LYS A 346 -19.67 -6.08 -67.90
N ILE A 347 -20.28 -6.83 -66.97
CA ILE A 347 -19.90 -8.21 -66.67
C ILE A 347 -20.09 -9.11 -67.90
N ARG A 348 -21.15 -8.91 -68.69
CA ARG A 348 -21.42 -9.69 -69.92
C ARG A 348 -20.34 -9.55 -71.01
N GLN A 349 -19.57 -8.47 -70.99
CA GLN A 349 -18.50 -8.25 -71.98
C GLN A 349 -17.18 -8.95 -71.58
N LEU A 350 -17.08 -9.45 -70.34
CA LEU A 350 -15.89 -10.11 -69.84
C LEU A 350 -15.72 -11.49 -70.48
N LYS A 351 -14.49 -11.76 -70.94
CA LYS A 351 -14.08 -13.08 -71.44
C LYS A 351 -13.21 -13.76 -70.40
N VAL A 352 -13.59 -14.97 -70.03
CA VAL A 352 -12.86 -15.81 -69.08
C VAL A 352 -12.09 -16.87 -69.86
N PHE A 353 -10.81 -17.03 -69.52
CA PHE A 353 -9.90 -17.94 -70.19
C PHE A 353 -9.29 -18.92 -69.18
N ASN A 354 -9.07 -20.14 -69.64
CA ASN A 354 -8.15 -21.08 -68.99
C ASN A 354 -6.74 -20.78 -69.48
N TYR A 355 -5.80 -20.59 -68.57
CA TYR A 355 -4.42 -20.28 -68.93
C TYR A 355 -3.42 -20.88 -67.93
N THR A 356 -2.17 -20.98 -68.37
CA THR A 356 -1.02 -21.34 -67.52
C THR A 356 0.03 -20.24 -67.63
N TYR A 357 0.72 -19.91 -66.54
CA TYR A 357 1.77 -18.91 -66.61
C TYR A 357 2.98 -19.42 -67.39
N LYS A 358 3.48 -18.63 -68.35
CA LYS A 358 4.66 -18.99 -69.16
C LYS A 358 5.92 -19.29 -68.32
N LYS A 359 6.04 -18.64 -67.15
CA LYS A 359 7.16 -18.85 -66.21
C LYS A 359 6.94 -20.03 -65.25
N ASP A 360 5.72 -20.56 -65.16
CA ASP A 360 5.43 -21.70 -64.30
C ASP A 360 5.80 -23.01 -64.99
N LYS A 361 6.91 -23.61 -64.54
CA LYS A 361 7.40 -24.90 -65.06
C LYS A 361 6.42 -26.05 -64.82
N LYS A 362 5.55 -25.96 -63.81
CA LYS A 362 4.55 -26.98 -63.48
C LYS A 362 3.30 -26.88 -64.35
N LYS A 363 3.16 -25.81 -65.16
CA LYS A 363 1.98 -25.52 -65.99
C LYS A 363 0.67 -25.63 -65.19
N THR A 364 0.64 -25.04 -64.00
CA THR A 364 -0.54 -25.04 -63.14
C THR A 364 -1.70 -24.36 -63.87
N PRO A 365 -2.87 -25.01 -64.00
CA PRO A 365 -4.04 -24.41 -64.61
C PRO A 365 -4.59 -23.26 -63.76
N HIS A 366 -4.92 -22.15 -64.40
CA HIS A 366 -5.60 -21.01 -63.82
C HIS A 366 -6.80 -20.62 -64.68
N VAL A 367 -7.79 -20.00 -64.05
CA VAL A 367 -8.97 -19.43 -64.70
C VAL A 367 -9.00 -17.95 -64.38
N GLY A 368 -9.19 -17.10 -65.39
CA GLY A 368 -9.27 -15.67 -65.16
C GLY A 368 -9.46 -14.86 -66.42
N VAL A 369 -9.41 -13.54 -66.26
CA VAL A 369 -9.55 -12.57 -67.35
C VAL A 369 -8.17 -12.08 -67.80
N ILE A 370 -8.05 -11.73 -69.08
CA ILE A 370 -6.84 -11.14 -69.64
C ILE A 370 -6.87 -9.62 -69.38
N ALA A 371 -5.79 -9.09 -68.79
CA ALA A 371 -5.73 -7.69 -68.34
C ALA A 371 -6.01 -6.67 -69.45
N GLN A 372 -5.57 -6.94 -70.69
CA GLN A 372 -5.79 -6.06 -71.84
C GLN A 372 -7.26 -5.97 -72.25
N ASP A 373 -7.99 -7.09 -72.17
CA ASP A 373 -9.42 -7.09 -72.47
C ASP A 373 -10.24 -6.53 -71.31
N LEU A 374 -9.82 -6.82 -70.08
CA LEU A 374 -10.42 -6.24 -68.89
C LEU A 374 -10.31 -4.71 -68.89
N GLN A 375 -9.16 -4.16 -69.27
CA GLN A 375 -8.92 -2.71 -69.28
C GLN A 375 -9.89 -1.94 -70.18
N LYS A 376 -10.41 -2.56 -71.26
CA LYS A 376 -11.40 -1.93 -72.14
C LYS A 376 -12.75 -1.72 -71.45
N ILE A 377 -13.05 -2.52 -70.43
CA ILE A 377 -14.35 -2.57 -69.74
C ILE A 377 -14.25 -1.91 -68.35
N PHE A 378 -13.13 -2.17 -67.65
CA PHE A 378 -12.78 -1.66 -66.33
C PHE A 378 -11.37 -1.04 -66.37
N PRO A 379 -11.23 0.19 -66.90
CA PRO A 379 -9.91 0.83 -67.03
C PRO A 379 -9.24 1.02 -65.66
N ASP A 380 -10.01 1.39 -64.63
CA ASP A 380 -9.49 1.67 -63.28
C ASP A 380 -9.03 0.42 -62.52
N ALA A 381 -9.53 -0.76 -62.92
CA ALA A 381 -9.15 -2.04 -62.33
C ALA A 381 -7.80 -2.56 -62.86
N VAL A 382 -7.22 -1.89 -63.86
CA VAL A 382 -5.98 -2.32 -64.51
C VAL A 382 -4.91 -1.24 -64.43
N SER A 383 -3.77 -1.60 -63.84
CA SER A 383 -2.60 -0.72 -63.72
C SER A 383 -1.39 -1.31 -64.43
N LYS A 384 -0.47 -0.47 -64.91
CA LYS A 384 0.80 -0.93 -65.51
C LYS A 384 1.90 -0.95 -64.46
N GLY A 385 2.51 -2.11 -64.26
CA GLY A 385 3.66 -2.28 -63.38
C GLY A 385 4.93 -1.63 -63.94
N LYS A 386 5.92 -1.41 -63.07
CA LYS A 386 7.26 -0.91 -63.45
C LYS A 386 7.99 -1.85 -64.43
N ASP A 387 7.61 -3.12 -64.44
CA ASP A 387 8.08 -4.18 -65.33
C ASP A 387 7.38 -4.18 -66.72
N GLY A 388 6.46 -3.23 -66.96
CA GLY A 388 5.71 -3.10 -68.19
C GLY A 388 4.50 -4.03 -68.32
N PHE A 389 4.31 -4.98 -67.39
CA PHE A 389 3.16 -5.88 -67.39
C PHE A 389 1.94 -5.22 -66.75
N LEU A 390 0.75 -5.56 -67.26
CA LEU A 390 -0.51 -5.10 -66.68
C LEU A 390 -0.86 -5.95 -65.45
N ARG A 391 -1.38 -5.29 -64.41
CA ARG A 391 -1.80 -5.87 -63.14
C ARG A 391 -3.26 -5.53 -62.91
N ILE A 392 -4.00 -6.51 -62.40
CA ILE A 392 -5.45 -6.41 -62.18
C ILE A 392 -5.69 -6.28 -60.68
N ARG A 393 -6.54 -5.33 -60.28
CA ARG A 393 -7.14 -5.27 -58.95
C ARG A 393 -8.59 -5.73 -59.05
N MET A 394 -8.87 -6.92 -58.53
CA MET A 394 -10.21 -7.49 -58.59
C MET A 394 -11.18 -6.74 -57.66
N GLU A 395 -10.66 -6.01 -56.67
CA GLU A 395 -11.48 -5.25 -55.73
C GLU A 395 -12.30 -4.16 -56.44
N ASP A 396 -11.70 -3.54 -57.46
CA ASP A 396 -12.28 -2.42 -58.19
C ASP A 396 -13.44 -2.82 -59.12
N MET A 397 -13.70 -4.13 -59.30
CA MET A 397 -14.83 -4.62 -60.11
C MET A 397 -15.94 -5.28 -59.28
N PHE A 398 -15.76 -5.50 -57.97
CA PHE A 398 -16.76 -6.19 -57.15
C PHE A 398 -18.12 -5.47 -57.14
N TYR A 399 -18.13 -4.14 -57.22
CA TYR A 399 -19.38 -3.38 -57.29
C TYR A 399 -20.23 -3.80 -58.50
N ALA A 400 -19.60 -4.10 -59.65
CA ALA A 400 -20.31 -4.48 -60.87
C ALA A 400 -20.92 -5.88 -60.75
N VAL A 401 -20.26 -6.79 -60.03
CA VAL A 401 -20.81 -8.12 -59.71
C VAL A 401 -22.02 -7.99 -58.79
N ILE A 402 -21.93 -7.17 -57.74
CA ILE A 402 -23.05 -6.92 -56.82
C ILE A 402 -24.25 -6.34 -57.56
N ASN A 403 -24.03 -5.34 -58.42
CA ASN A 403 -25.10 -4.74 -59.22
C ASN A 403 -25.69 -5.71 -60.23
N ALA A 404 -24.87 -6.54 -60.88
CA ALA A 404 -25.35 -7.57 -61.80
C ALA A 404 -26.23 -8.61 -61.11
N ILE A 405 -25.89 -9.02 -59.88
CA ILE A 405 -26.71 -9.95 -59.09
C ILE A 405 -28.06 -9.31 -58.74
N LYS A 406 -28.08 -8.05 -58.28
CA LYS A 406 -29.34 -7.31 -58.00
C LYS A 406 -30.24 -7.21 -59.24
N GLU A 407 -29.64 -6.93 -60.39
CA GLU A 407 -30.36 -6.84 -61.65
C GLU A 407 -30.93 -8.21 -62.08
N LEU A 408 -30.16 -9.29 -61.93
CA LEU A 408 -30.61 -10.65 -62.21
C LEU A 408 -31.75 -11.08 -61.27
N ASP A 409 -31.64 -10.80 -59.98
CA ASP A 409 -32.67 -11.11 -58.97
C ASP A 409 -34.01 -10.42 -59.30
N THR A 410 -33.94 -9.15 -59.73
CA THR A 410 -35.12 -8.38 -60.18
C THR A 410 -35.78 -9.04 -61.39
N ARG A 411 -34.98 -9.50 -62.37
CA ARG A 411 -35.49 -10.19 -63.58
C ARG A 411 -36.06 -11.58 -63.24
N ILE A 412 -35.40 -12.33 -62.35
CA ILE A 412 -35.88 -13.65 -61.91
C ILE A 412 -37.22 -13.52 -61.20
N THR A 413 -37.33 -12.58 -60.26
CA THR A 413 -38.59 -12.33 -59.53
C THR A 413 -39.73 -11.94 -60.48
N ALA A 414 -39.43 -11.13 -61.50
CA ALA A 414 -40.42 -10.77 -62.53
C ALA A 414 -40.88 -11.99 -63.36
N LEU A 415 -39.93 -12.84 -63.79
CA LEU A 415 -40.22 -14.07 -64.55
C LEU A 415 -40.98 -15.11 -63.71
N GLU A 416 -40.69 -15.24 -62.41
CA GLU A 416 -41.43 -16.12 -61.51
C GLU A 416 -42.88 -15.68 -61.35
N LYS A 417 -43.12 -14.37 -61.23
CA LYS A 417 -44.46 -13.79 -61.17
C LYS A 417 -45.24 -14.04 -62.46
N GLU A 418 -44.61 -13.83 -63.62
CA GLU A 418 -45.22 -14.12 -64.93
C GLU A 418 -45.57 -15.62 -65.07
N ASN A 419 -44.66 -16.51 -64.65
CA ASN A 419 -44.92 -17.95 -64.64
C ASN A 419 -46.08 -18.34 -63.72
N GLN A 420 -46.25 -17.70 -62.57
CA GLN A 420 -47.40 -17.94 -61.69
C GLN A 420 -48.72 -17.53 -62.36
N ILE A 421 -48.73 -16.37 -63.03
CA ILE A 421 -49.91 -15.89 -63.77
C ILE A 421 -50.27 -16.88 -64.89
N LEU A 422 -49.30 -17.26 -65.72
CA LEU A 422 -49.50 -18.23 -66.81
C LEU A 422 -49.99 -19.60 -66.30
N LYS A 423 -49.50 -20.06 -65.14
CA LYS A 423 -49.98 -21.32 -64.52
C LYS A 423 -51.45 -21.22 -64.10
N GLU A 424 -51.88 -20.10 -63.54
CA GLU A 424 -53.27 -19.91 -63.13
C GLU A 424 -54.20 -19.75 -64.35
N GLU A 425 -53.75 -19.06 -65.40
CA GLU A 425 -54.47 -18.96 -66.68
C GLU A 425 -54.66 -20.35 -67.33
N ASN A 426 -53.61 -21.17 -67.38
CA ASN A 426 -53.69 -22.55 -67.89
C ASN A 426 -54.67 -23.41 -67.09
N LYS A 427 -54.67 -23.30 -65.76
CA LYS A 427 -55.62 -24.01 -64.89
C LYS A 427 -57.07 -23.60 -65.16
N ASN A 428 -57.30 -22.30 -65.42
CA ASN A 428 -58.62 -21.78 -65.75
C ASN A 428 -59.08 -22.24 -67.16
N LEU A 429 -58.17 -22.26 -68.13
CA LEU A 429 -58.41 -22.81 -69.47
C LEU A 429 -58.78 -24.30 -69.41
N ASP A 430 -58.03 -25.12 -68.66
CA ASP A 430 -58.35 -26.54 -68.43
C ASP A 430 -59.73 -26.74 -67.80
N ALA A 431 -60.09 -25.91 -66.81
CA ALA A 431 -61.41 -25.97 -66.18
C ALA A 431 -62.53 -25.64 -67.18
N ARG A 432 -62.32 -24.63 -68.04
CA ARG A 432 -63.26 -24.27 -69.11
C ARG A 432 -63.37 -25.37 -70.17
N LEU A 433 -62.26 -25.99 -70.55
CA LEU A 433 -62.23 -27.10 -71.50
C LEU A 433 -63.04 -28.29 -70.98
N ARG A 434 -62.80 -28.70 -69.72
CA ARG A 434 -63.58 -29.77 -69.07
C ARG A 434 -65.07 -29.45 -69.01
N ALA A 435 -65.43 -28.20 -68.70
CA ALA A 435 -66.83 -27.77 -68.67
C ALA A 435 -67.50 -27.80 -70.05
N LEU A 436 -66.75 -27.55 -71.13
CA LEU A 436 -67.22 -27.69 -72.50
C LEU A 436 -67.33 -29.17 -72.91
N GLU A 437 -66.32 -29.99 -72.64
CA GLU A 437 -66.35 -31.43 -72.92
C GLU A 437 -67.51 -32.14 -72.21
N ALA A 438 -67.82 -31.73 -70.99
CA ALA A 438 -68.98 -32.24 -70.24
C ALA A 438 -70.34 -31.87 -70.86
N LYS A 439 -70.40 -30.85 -71.73
CA LYS A 439 -71.62 -30.46 -72.46
C LYS A 439 -71.77 -31.15 -73.82
N VAL A 440 -70.71 -31.82 -74.31
CA VAL A 440 -70.67 -32.49 -75.62
C VAL A 440 -70.94 -34.00 -75.48
N LYS A 441 -70.90 -34.55 -74.26
CA LYS A 441 -71.49 -35.85 -73.90
C LYS A 441 -72.94 -35.66 -73.47
#